data_AF-A0A936SI55-F1
#
_entry.id   AF-A0A936SI55-F1
#
_cell.length_a   1.000
_cell.length_b   1.000
_cell.length_c   1.000
_cell.angle_alpha   90.00
_cell.angle_beta   90.00
_cell.angle_gamma   90.00
#
_symmetry.space_group_name_H-M   'P 1'
#
loop_
_entity.id
_entity.type
_entity.pdbx_description
1 polymer ?
#
loop_
_entity_poly.entity_id
_entity_poly.type
_entity_poly.pdbx_seq_one_letter_code
_entity_poly.pdbx_strand_id
1 'polypeptide(L)'
;MESIKGDLFALFGETDAHKRGKSLEGVLNKLFSAAGILISEAFTLRGNDGEGVIEQIDGVIELDNNLYLVEMKWWNDPLGPAMCPNTL
;
A
#
# COMPACT_ATOMS: atom_id res chain seq x y z
N MET A 1 -14.97 -9.77 4.80
CA MET A 1 -14.81 -8.56 5.64
C MET A 1 -14.27 -8.90 7.04
N GLU A 2 -14.82 -9.89 7.75
CA GLU A 2 -14.30 -10.29 9.08
C GLU A 2 -12.85 -10.81 9.06
N SER A 3 -12.46 -11.56 8.04
CA SER A 3 -11.05 -11.98 7.86
C SER A 3 -10.10 -10.79 7.70
N ILE A 4 -10.49 -9.77 6.95
CA ILE A 4 -9.69 -8.55 6.71
C ILE A 4 -9.50 -7.79 8.03
N LYS A 5 -10.55 -7.68 8.86
CA LYS A 5 -10.44 -7.10 10.20
C LYS A 5 -9.49 -7.91 11.09
N GLY A 6 -9.61 -9.24 11.06
CA GLY A 6 -8.73 -10.12 11.82
C GLY A 6 -7.26 -9.94 11.44
N ASP A 7 -6.97 -9.94 10.13
CA ASP A 7 -5.62 -9.71 9.61
C ASP A 7 -5.10 -8.32 10.00
N LEU A 8 -5.94 -7.27 9.90
CA LEU A 8 -5.59 -5.92 10.32
C LEU A 8 -5.26 -5.84 11.81
N PHE A 9 -6.09 -6.46 12.66
CA PHE A 9 -5.86 -6.45 14.11
C PHE A 9 -4.61 -7.22 14.51
N ALA A 10 -4.26 -8.28 13.79
CA ALA A 10 -3.03 -9.02 14.01
C ALA A 10 -1.76 -8.15 13.81
N LEU A 11 -1.82 -7.13 12.94
CA LEU A 11 -0.69 -6.22 12.70
C LEU A 11 -0.27 -5.43 13.94
N PHE A 12 -1.20 -5.12 14.85
CA PHE A 12 -0.88 -4.41 16.09
C PHE A 12 -0.02 -5.24 17.05
N GLY A 13 -0.10 -6.58 16.94
CA GLY A 13 0.72 -7.50 17.72
C GLY A 13 2.06 -7.86 17.06
N GLU A 14 2.29 -7.45 15.80
CA GLU A 14 3.54 -7.74 15.09
C GLU A 14 4.65 -6.78 15.53
N THR A 15 5.69 -7.37 16.12
CA THR A 15 6.84 -6.65 16.68
C THR A 15 7.89 -6.32 15.62
N ASP A 16 7.95 -7.09 14.53
CA ASP A 16 8.86 -6.84 13.41
C ASP A 16 8.23 -5.83 12.45
N ALA A 17 8.84 -4.64 12.36
CA ALA A 17 8.37 -3.56 11.51
C ALA A 17 8.33 -3.93 10.01
N HIS A 18 9.31 -4.70 9.53
CA HIS A 18 9.36 -5.12 8.13
C HIS A 18 8.25 -6.13 7.84
N LYS A 19 8.09 -7.12 8.71
CA LYS A 19 7.03 -8.13 8.58
C LYS A 19 5.64 -7.50 8.68
N ARG A 20 5.47 -6.50 9.55
CA ARG A 20 4.24 -5.74 9.67
C ARG A 20 3.92 -4.95 8.41
N GLY A 21 4.89 -4.25 7.84
CA GLY A 21 4.74 -3.53 6.57
C GLY A 21 4.32 -4.47 5.44
N LYS A 22 5.02 -5.60 5.28
CA LYS A 22 4.67 -6.58 4.25
C LYS A 22 3.27 -7.19 4.43
N SER A 23 2.88 -7.44 5.69
CA SER A 23 1.54 -7.96 5.99
C SER A 23 0.45 -6.92 5.77
N LEU A 24 0.74 -5.62 5.99
CA LEU A 24 -0.16 -4.51 5.70
C LEU A 24 -0.53 -4.45 4.21
N GLU A 25 0.43 -4.63 3.31
CA GLU A 25 0.17 -4.69 1.86
C GLU A 25 -0.92 -5.72 1.53
N GLY A 26 -0.80 -6.92 2.09
CA GLY A 26 -1.78 -8.00 1.88
C GLY A 26 -3.17 -7.67 2.45
N VAL A 27 -3.25 -6.97 3.58
CA VAL A 27 -4.53 -6.51 4.16
C VAL A 27 -5.20 -5.49 3.26
N LEU A 28 -4.43 -4.51 2.76
CA LEU A 28 -4.96 -3.45 1.91
C LEU A 28 -5.40 -3.97 0.53
N ASN A 29 -4.65 -4.90 -0.06
CA ASN A 29 -5.06 -5.55 -1.32
C ASN A 29 -6.41 -6.27 -1.17
N LYS A 30 -6.61 -7.01 -0.07
CA LYS A 30 -7.90 -7.65 0.23
C LYS A 30 -9.01 -6.62 0.46
N LEU A 31 -8.71 -5.50 1.12
CA LEU A 31 -9.69 -4.43 1.39
C LEU A 31 -10.13 -3.76 0.09
N PHE A 32 -9.20 -3.38 -0.78
CA PHE A 32 -9.50 -2.76 -2.07
C PHE A 32 -10.29 -3.69 -2.98
N SER A 33 -9.88 -4.96 -3.06
CA SER A 33 -10.64 -5.98 -3.79
C SER A 33 -12.08 -6.12 -3.26
N ALA A 34 -12.26 -6.15 -1.94
CA ALA A 34 -13.59 -6.21 -1.32
C ALA A 34 -14.44 -4.94 -1.54
N ALA A 35 -13.81 -3.79 -1.79
CA ALA A 35 -14.45 -2.53 -2.13
C ALA A 35 -14.74 -2.36 -3.64
N GLY A 36 -14.36 -3.35 -4.48
CA GLY A 36 -14.51 -3.27 -5.93
C GLY A 36 -13.49 -2.36 -6.62
N ILE A 37 -12.40 -2.01 -5.93
CA ILE A 37 -11.29 -1.25 -6.49
C ILE A 37 -10.35 -2.25 -7.18
N LEU A 38 -10.11 -2.04 -8.48
CA LEU A 38 -9.13 -2.81 -9.23
C LEU A 38 -7.74 -2.43 -8.75
N ILE A 39 -7.01 -3.38 -8.20
CA ILE A 39 -5.63 -3.19 -7.72
C ILE A 39 -4.65 -4.10 -8.47
N SER A 40 -3.53 -3.53 -8.88
CA SER A 40 -2.32 -4.30 -9.22
C SER A 40 -1.40 -4.35 -7.99
N GLU A 41 -0.92 -5.54 -7.66
CA GLU A 41 0.02 -5.77 -6.56
C GLU A 41 1.36 -5.05 -6.78
N ALA A 42 2.19 -5.00 -5.73
CA ALA A 42 3.46 -4.29 -5.74
C ALA A 42 4.33 -4.64 -6.96
N PHE A 43 4.83 -3.61 -7.64
CA PHE A 43 5.65 -3.74 -8.84
C PHE A 43 6.86 -2.81 -8.80
N THR A 44 7.82 -3.10 -9.68
CA THR A 44 9.08 -2.35 -9.74
C THR A 44 9.13 -1.55 -11.03
N LEU A 45 9.35 -0.25 -10.92
CA LEU A 45 9.74 0.58 -12.06
C LEU A 45 11.21 0.27 -12.38
N ARG A 46 11.48 -0.14 -13.62
CA ARG A 46 12.85 -0.43 -14.08
C ARG A 46 13.31 0.66 -15.04
N GLY A 47 14.58 1.02 -14.96
CA GLY A 47 15.18 1.97 -15.89
C GLY A 47 15.35 1.40 -17.28
N ASN A 48 15.39 2.27 -18.28
CA ASN A 48 15.43 1.87 -19.69
C ASN A 48 16.79 1.29 -20.11
N ASP A 49 17.89 1.64 -19.41
CA ASP A 49 19.26 1.32 -19.83
C ASP A 49 20.07 0.53 -18.79
N GLY A 50 19.49 -0.53 -18.23
CA GLY A 50 20.21 -1.43 -17.31
C GLY A 50 20.49 -0.85 -15.92
N GLU A 51 19.88 0.29 -15.60
CA GLU A 51 19.98 1.02 -14.32
C GLU A 51 19.40 0.23 -13.13
N GLY A 52 18.71 -0.88 -13.39
CA GLY A 52 18.13 -1.74 -12.37
C GLY A 52 16.72 -1.29 -11.96
N VAL A 53 16.36 -1.56 -10.71
CA VAL A 53 15.08 -1.11 -10.13
C VAL A 53 15.24 0.35 -9.71
N ILE A 54 14.46 1.24 -10.31
CA ILE A 54 14.41 2.67 -9.98
C ILE A 54 13.56 2.88 -8.73
N GLU A 55 12.37 2.28 -8.69
CA GLU A 55 11.40 2.49 -7.63
C GLU A 55 10.55 1.23 -7.42
N GLN A 56 10.14 0.99 -6.17
CA GLN A 56 9.11 0.00 -5.85
C GLN A 56 7.83 0.76 -5.53
N ILE A 57 6.73 0.35 -6.15
CA ILE A 57 5.41 0.92 -5.95
C ILE A 57 4.55 -0.17 -5.32
N ASP A 58 3.91 0.12 -4.18
CA ASP A 58 3.14 -0.88 -3.42
C ASP A 58 1.85 -1.32 -4.12
N GLY A 59 1.30 -0.46 -4.98
CA GLY A 59 0.24 -0.85 -5.90
C GLY A 59 -0.22 0.25 -6.85
N VAL A 60 -1.06 -0.13 -7.81
CA VAL A 60 -1.83 0.79 -8.66
C VAL A 60 -3.29 0.49 -8.49
N ILE A 61 -4.10 1.53 -8.31
CA ILE A 61 -5.56 1.40 -8.33
C ILE A 61 -6.16 2.17 -9.51
N GLU A 62 -7.28 1.66 -10.04
CA GLU A 62 -8.13 2.40 -10.97
C GLU A 62 -9.36 2.95 -10.24
N LEU A 63 -9.57 4.26 -10.33
CA LEU A 63 -10.75 4.95 -9.80
C LEU A 63 -11.20 6.01 -10.82
N ASP A 64 -12.49 6.02 -11.16
CA ASP A 64 -13.07 6.95 -12.15
C ASP A 64 -12.27 7.01 -13.47
N ASN A 65 -11.83 5.85 -13.97
CA ASN A 65 -10.99 5.70 -15.16
C ASN A 65 -9.62 6.40 -15.10
N ASN A 66 -9.16 6.76 -13.89
CA ASN A 66 -7.82 7.29 -13.65
C ASN A 66 -7.00 6.26 -12.86
N LEU A 67 -5.72 6.15 -13.22
CA LEU A 67 -4.76 5.31 -12.51
C LEU A 67 -4.06 6.12 -11.42
N TYR A 68 -4.00 5.56 -10.23
CA TYR A 68 -3.32 6.15 -9.08
C TYR A 68 -2.25 5.19 -8.57
N LEU A 69 -1.06 5.72 -8.32
CA LEU A 69 -0.03 5.00 -7.57
C LEU A 69 -0.39 5.04 -6.09
N VAL A 70 -0.23 3.91 -5.41
CA VAL A 70 -0.50 3.79 -3.98
C VAL A 70 0.80 3.42 -3.29
N GLU A 71 1.14 4.21 -2.28
CA GLU A 71 2.22 3.93 -1.33
C GLU A 71 1.58 3.60 0.02
N MET A 72 1.97 2.46 0.61
CA MET A 72 1.40 1.93 1.83
C MET A 72 2.42 1.99 2.95
N LYS A 73 2.17 2.85 3.95
CA LYS A 73 3.08 3.00 5.08
C LYS A 73 2.39 2.75 6.40
N TRP A 74 2.91 1.78 7.17
CA TRP A 74 2.58 1.68 8.59
C TRP A 74 3.31 2.79 9.36
N TRP A 75 2.57 3.67 10.01
CA TRP A 75 3.12 4.80 10.75
C TRP A 75 2.52 4.87 12.16
N ASN A 76 3.36 5.10 13.17
CA ASN A 76 2.95 5.05 14.57
C ASN A 76 2.68 6.44 15.17
N ASP A 77 3.12 7.50 14.49
CA ASP A 77 2.83 8.87 14.90
C ASP A 77 1.62 9.39 14.11
N PRO A 78 0.91 10.40 14.60
CA PRO A 78 -0.05 11.12 13.78
C PRO A 78 0.64 11.71 12.55
N LEU A 79 0.07 11.49 11.37
CA LEU A 79 0.54 12.14 10.14
C LEU A 79 0.08 13.60 10.15
N GLY A 80 1.03 14.53 10.05
CA GLY A 80 0.74 15.96 9.90
C GLY A 80 0.35 16.31 8.44
N PRO A 81 -0.24 17.50 8.19
CA PRO A 81 -0.69 17.91 6.86
C PRO A 81 0.42 17.85 5.78
N ALA A 82 1.67 18.09 6.16
CA ALA A 82 2.82 18.04 5.25
C ALA A 82 3.19 16.62 4.77
N MET A 83 2.65 15.57 5.41
CA MET A 83 2.90 14.16 5.07
C MET A 83 1.77 13.56 4.20
N CYS A 84 0.73 14.34 3.90
CA CYS A 84 -0.26 14.01 2.88
C CYS A 84 0.14 14.76 1.58
N PRO A 85 0.80 14.11 0.61
CA PRO A 85 1.08 14.77 -0.66
C PRO A 85 -0.28 15.07 -1.33
N ASN A 86 -0.55 16.35 -1.56
CA ASN A 86 -1.79 16.92 -2.06
C ASN A 86 -2.93 17.06 -1.03
N THR A 87 -2.76 18.00 -0.11
CA THR A 87 -3.89 18.87 0.26
C THR A 87 -3.72 20.15 -0.55
N LEU A 88 -4.75 20.51 -1.31
CA LEU A 88 -4.85 21.60 -2.29
C LEU A 88 -4.13 22.90 -1.93
#